data_AF-A0A7C6II67-F1
#
_entry.id   AF-A0A7C6II67-F1
#
_cell.length_a   1.000
_cell.length_b   1.000
_cell.length_c   1.000
_cell.angle_alpha   90.00
_cell.angle_beta   90.00
_cell.angle_gamma   90.00
#
_symmetry.space_group_name_H-M   'P 1'
#
loop_
_entity.id
_entity.type
_entity.pdbx_description
1 polymer ?
#
loop_
_entity_poly.entity_id
_entity_poly.type
_entity_poly.pdbx_seq_one_letter_code
_entity_poly.pdbx_strand_id
1 'polypeptide(L)' 'ALQARQFNAAQATGSTFINMKDVSNVDAAMCGPDGERHVSAFLDSDVANYNMPNHLTHEGSRVVATQVANAYRG' A
#
# COMPACT_ATOMS: atom_id res chain seq x y z
N ALA A 1 -20.20 4.63 -3.38
CA ALA A 1 -19.85 3.68 -2.30
C ALA A 1 -18.62 4.17 -1.52
N LEU A 2 -18.45 3.77 -0.24
CA LEU A 2 -17.32 4.20 0.60
C LEU A 2 -15.95 3.95 -0.08
N GLN A 3 -15.81 2.82 -0.77
CA GLN A 3 -14.58 2.38 -1.42
C GLN A 3 -14.12 3.27 -2.58
N ALA A 4 -15.02 4.07 -3.18
CA ALA A 4 -14.73 4.91 -4.36
C ALA A 4 -14.44 6.38 -4.02
N ARG A 5 -14.47 6.79 -2.73
CA ARG A 5 -14.38 8.22 -2.37
C ARG A 5 -13.07 8.87 -2.80
N GLN A 6 -11.93 8.18 -2.63
CA GLN A 6 -10.62 8.69 -3.03
C GLN A 6 -10.50 8.78 -4.56
N PHE A 7 -10.98 7.77 -5.28
CA PHE A 7 -11.05 7.80 -6.74
C PHE A 7 -11.91 8.97 -7.25
N ASN A 8 -13.13 9.14 -6.70
CA ASN A 8 -14.03 10.21 -7.09
C ASN A 8 -13.44 11.61 -6.80
N ALA A 9 -12.75 11.77 -5.67
CA ALA A 9 -12.08 13.02 -5.32
C ALA A 9 -10.94 13.35 -6.29
N ALA A 10 -10.15 12.33 -6.68
CA ALA A 10 -9.11 12.50 -7.68
C ALA A 10 -9.69 12.93 -9.04
N GLN A 11 -10.75 12.25 -9.50
CA GLN A 11 -11.45 12.60 -10.74
C GLN A 11 -11.99 14.04 -10.71
N ALA A 12 -12.62 14.44 -9.62
CA ALA A 12 -13.20 15.79 -9.48
C ALA A 12 -12.16 16.92 -9.44
N THR A 13 -10.91 16.61 -9.10
CA THR A 13 -9.83 17.60 -8.96
C THR A 13 -8.79 17.53 -10.08
N GLY A 14 -8.97 16.62 -11.05
CA GLY A 14 -7.97 16.37 -12.10
C GLY A 14 -6.70 15.71 -11.58
N SER A 15 -6.72 15.11 -10.39
CA SER A 15 -5.58 14.39 -9.82
C SER A 15 -5.53 12.96 -10.34
N THR A 16 -4.32 12.38 -10.39
CA THR A 16 -4.15 10.95 -10.69
C THR A 16 -4.46 10.11 -9.45
N PHE A 17 -5.24 9.03 -9.61
CA PHE A 17 -5.50 8.04 -8.56
C PHE A 17 -4.78 6.73 -8.88
N ILE A 18 -3.94 6.27 -7.95
CA ILE A 18 -3.27 4.97 -8.02
C ILE A 18 -4.04 4.00 -7.12
N ASN A 19 -4.70 3.00 -7.71
CA ASN A 19 -5.47 2.02 -6.94
C ASN A 19 -4.55 0.97 -6.28
N MET A 20 -4.03 1.29 -5.10
CA MET A 20 -3.17 0.37 -4.37
C MET A 20 -3.90 -0.88 -3.84
N LYS A 21 -5.24 -0.96 -3.90
CA LYS A 21 -5.97 -2.16 -3.47
C LYS A 21 -5.80 -3.33 -4.43
N ASP A 22 -5.53 -3.07 -5.70
CA ASP A 22 -5.31 -4.13 -6.69
C ASP A 22 -3.88 -4.70 -6.57
N VAL A 23 -2.95 -3.87 -6.07
CA VAL A 23 -1.53 -4.21 -5.90
C VAL A 23 -1.24 -4.79 -4.51
N SER A 24 -1.74 -4.13 -3.46
CA SER A 24 -1.65 -4.54 -2.06
C SER A 24 -3.01 -5.05 -1.59
N ASN A 25 -3.51 -6.10 -2.24
CA ASN A 25 -4.76 -6.76 -1.88
C ASN A 25 -4.63 -7.56 -0.57
N VAL A 26 -5.68 -8.27 -0.15
CA VAL A 26 -5.65 -9.03 1.12
C VAL A 26 -4.53 -10.07 1.18
N ASP A 27 -4.18 -10.68 0.05
CA ASP A 27 -3.18 -11.75 -0.03
C ASP A 27 -1.74 -11.20 -0.06
N ALA A 28 -1.55 -9.96 -0.52
CA ALA A 28 -0.24 -9.30 -0.59
C ALA A 28 0.00 -8.29 0.54
N ALA A 29 -1.06 -7.78 1.18
CA ALA A 29 -0.98 -6.88 2.33
C ALA A 29 -0.70 -7.69 3.61
N MET A 30 -1.34 -7.35 4.73
CA MET A 30 -1.01 -7.90 6.05
C MET A 30 -1.01 -9.44 6.13
N CYS A 31 -1.87 -10.12 5.36
CA CYS A 31 -1.98 -11.58 5.38
C CYS A 31 -1.02 -12.29 4.42
N GLY A 32 -0.18 -11.55 3.70
CA GLY A 32 0.88 -12.13 2.88
C GLY A 32 1.96 -12.79 3.73
N PRO A 33 2.81 -13.63 3.13
CA PRO A 33 3.93 -14.27 3.82
C PRO A 33 4.87 -13.23 4.46
N ASP A 34 5.46 -13.58 5.61
CA ASP A 34 6.50 -12.76 6.23
C ASP A 34 7.65 -12.52 5.26
N GLY A 35 8.18 -11.29 5.24
CA GLY A 35 9.21 -10.85 4.29
C GLY A 35 8.68 -10.41 2.92
N GLU A 36 7.48 -10.84 2.54
CA GLU A 36 6.85 -10.46 1.26
C GLU A 36 5.63 -9.54 1.44
N ARG A 37 4.98 -9.59 2.62
CA ARG A 37 3.80 -8.75 2.91
C ARG A 37 4.10 -7.27 2.79
N HIS A 38 3.16 -6.52 2.20
CA HIS A 38 3.30 -5.08 2.00
C HIS A 38 2.95 -4.26 3.25
N VAL A 39 2.19 -4.82 4.19
CA VAL A 39 1.71 -4.12 5.39
C VAL A 39 2.10 -4.95 6.61
N SER A 40 2.60 -4.31 7.67
CA SER A 40 2.96 -5.00 8.90
C SER A 40 1.72 -5.51 9.62
N ALA A 41 1.91 -6.52 10.46
CA ALA A 41 0.87 -6.91 11.40
C ALA A 41 0.63 -5.80 12.45
N PHE A 42 -0.47 -5.93 13.19
CA PHE A 42 -0.73 -5.06 14.34
C PHE A 42 0.27 -5.31 15.47
N LEU A 43 0.63 -6.58 15.67
CA LEU A 43 1.67 -7.04 16.57
C LEU A 43 2.65 -7.84 15.73
N ASP A 44 3.86 -7.32 15.59
CA ASP A 44 4.93 -7.95 14.82
C ASP A 44 6.03 -8.41 15.77
N SER A 45 6.66 -9.54 15.47
CA SER A 45 7.78 -10.07 16.27
C SER A 45 9.10 -9.41 15.90
N ASP A 46 9.18 -8.83 14.69
CA ASP A 46 10.36 -8.14 14.17
C ASP A 46 10.26 -6.61 14.34
N VAL A 47 10.25 -6.18 15.60
CA VAL A 47 10.16 -4.75 15.95
C VAL A 47 11.43 -3.96 15.61
N ALA A 48 12.54 -4.63 15.32
CA ALA A 48 13.79 -3.97 14.98
C ALA A 48 13.79 -3.45 13.54
N ASN A 49 13.22 -4.22 12.61
CA ASN A 49 13.05 -3.78 11.22
C ASN A 49 11.75 -2.99 11.04
N TYR A 50 10.69 -3.31 11.81
CA TYR A 50 9.37 -2.72 11.64
C TYR A 50 8.60 -2.53 12.95
N ASN A 51 8.44 -1.27 13.39
CA ASN A 51 7.68 -0.93 14.60
C ASN A 51 6.52 0.05 14.32
N MET A 52 5.81 -0.12 13.20
CA MET A 52 4.66 0.73 12.85
C MET A 52 3.43 -0.12 12.53
N PRO A 53 2.55 -0.41 13.50
CA PRO A 53 1.37 -1.24 13.30
C PRO A 53 0.53 -0.78 12.11
N ASN A 54 0.13 -1.72 11.24
CA ASN A 54 -0.67 -1.50 10.04
C ASN A 54 -0.08 -0.49 9.03
N HIS A 55 1.22 -0.20 9.09
CA HIS A 55 1.89 0.61 8.07
C HIS A 55 2.64 -0.29 7.08
N LEU A 56 3.16 0.31 6.02
CA LEU A 56 3.93 -0.41 5.02
C LEU A 56 5.20 -1.02 5.63
N THR A 57 5.52 -2.25 5.23
CA THR A 57 6.83 -2.87 5.44
C THR A 57 7.88 -2.26 4.49
N HIS A 58 9.12 -2.80 4.48
CA HIS A 58 10.20 -2.27 3.61
C HIS A 58 9.84 -2.65 2.19
N GLU A 59 9.37 -3.88 2.02
CA GLU A 59 8.86 -4.38 0.76
C GLU A 59 7.62 -3.61 0.31
N GLY A 60 6.65 -3.39 1.20
CA GLY A 60 5.47 -2.58 0.86
C GLY A 60 5.81 -1.15 0.45
N SER A 61 6.78 -0.53 1.12
CA SER A 61 7.27 0.80 0.78
C SER A 61 7.93 0.81 -0.61
N ARG A 62 8.73 -0.21 -0.93
CA ARG A 62 9.35 -0.38 -2.24
C ARG A 62 8.30 -0.56 -3.34
N VAL A 63 7.28 -1.39 -3.10
CA VAL A 63 6.16 -1.63 -4.04
C VAL A 63 5.38 -0.33 -4.28
N VAL A 64 4.97 0.37 -3.22
CA VAL A 64 4.23 1.63 -3.34
C VAL A 64 5.07 2.69 -4.07
N ALA A 65 6.35 2.86 -3.71
CA ALA A 65 7.24 3.79 -4.38
C ALA A 65 7.38 3.49 -5.88
N THR A 66 7.42 2.20 -6.24
CA THR A 66 7.46 1.77 -7.65
C THR A 66 6.18 2.16 -8.39
N GLN A 67 5.00 1.94 -7.79
CA GLN A 67 3.73 2.33 -8.41
C GLN A 67 3.61 3.85 -8.61
N VAL A 68 4.05 4.64 -7.61
CA VAL A 68 4.11 6.09 -7.71
C VAL A 68 5.07 6.54 -8.82
N ALA A 69 6.27 5.95 -8.87
CA ALA A 69 7.25 6.27 -9.90
C ALA A 69 6.75 5.93 -11.30
N ASN A 70 6.05 4.80 -11.48
CA ASN A 70 5.45 4.42 -12.75
C ASN A 70 4.35 5.41 -13.15
N ALA A 71 3.43 5.74 -12.24
CA ALA A 71 2.36 6.70 -12.51
C ALA A 71 2.90 8.10 -12.87
N TYR A 72 4.05 8.50 -12.29
CA TYR A 72 4.69 9.77 -12.61
C TYR A 72 5.33 9.80 -14.00
N ARG A 73 5.78 8.65 -14.53
CA ARG A 73 6.47 8.56 -15.83
C ARG A 73 5.51 8.55 -17.03
N GLY A 74 4.22 8.28 -16.80
CA GLY A 74 3.23 8.04 -17.86
C GLY A 74 3.36 6.66 -18.49
#